data_AF-A0A7U4XUX9-F1
#
_entry.id   AF-A0A7U4XUX9-F1
#
_cell.length_a   1.000
_cell.length_b   1.000
_cell.length_c   1.000
_cell.angle_alpha   90.00
_cell.angle_beta   90.00
_cell.angle_gamma   90.00
#
_symmetry.space_group_name_H-M   'P 1'
#
loop_
_entity.id
_entity.type
_entity.pdbx_description
1 polymer ?
#
loop_
_entity_poly.entity_id
_entity_poly.type
_entity_poly.pdbx_seq_one_letter_code
_entity_poly.pdbx_strand_id
1 'polypeptide(L)'
;MYQELTGSELTRAMLNRGDKQIWCAVGDDSDEEAMSDQVNNDFTARIVSFDNGNFLCTAGMAWSFAVPIKIVPLTRDEVGL
;
A
#
# COMPACT_ATOMS: atom_id res chain seq x y z
N MET A 1 10.90 -23.41 -6.89
CA MET A 1 11.39 -22.13 -6.38
C MET A 1 10.16 -21.31 -6.05
N TYR A 2 9.92 -20.98 -4.79
CA TYR A 2 8.84 -20.04 -4.46
C TYR A 2 9.38 -18.64 -4.72
N GLN A 3 8.77 -17.93 -5.65
CA GLN A 3 9.08 -16.52 -5.88
C GLN A 3 8.70 -15.73 -4.63
N GLU A 4 9.57 -14.85 -4.17
CA GLU A 4 9.28 -13.99 -3.02
C GLU A 4 8.15 -13.04 -3.39
N LEU A 5 7.03 -13.11 -2.66
CA LEU A 5 5.87 -12.25 -2.86
C LEU A 5 6.14 -10.90 -2.19
N THR A 6 6.32 -9.86 -3.00
CA THR A 6 6.54 -8.48 -2.56
C THR A 6 5.69 -7.50 -3.39
N GLY A 7 5.74 -6.21 -3.04
CA GLY A 7 5.13 -5.15 -3.84
C GLY A 7 3.62 -5.29 -4.05
N SER A 8 3.15 -4.85 -5.20
CA SER A 8 1.75 -4.98 -5.64
C SER A 8 1.28 -6.43 -5.71
N GLU A 9 2.18 -7.38 -5.97
CA GLU A 9 1.83 -8.81 -5.98
C GLU A 9 1.44 -9.31 -4.58
N LEU A 10 2.16 -8.85 -3.55
CA LEU A 10 1.86 -9.18 -2.17
C LEU A 10 0.49 -8.59 -1.74
N THR A 11 0.19 -7.35 -2.11
CA THR A 11 -1.14 -6.76 -1.85
C THR A 11 -2.25 -7.57 -2.51
N ARG A 12 -2.09 -8.00 -3.77
CA ARG A 12 -3.06 -8.88 -4.44
C ARG A 12 -3.24 -10.21 -3.72
N ALA A 13 -2.15 -10.83 -3.26
CA ALA A 13 -2.21 -12.08 -2.51
C ALA A 13 -2.94 -11.92 -1.16
N MET A 14 -2.71 -10.81 -0.44
CA MET A 14 -3.41 -10.48 0.80
C MET A 14 -4.91 -10.26 0.58
N LEU A 15 -5.28 -9.53 -0.48
CA LEU A 15 -6.69 -9.33 -0.86
C LEU A 15 -7.37 -10.67 -1.19
N ASN A 16 -6.72 -11.54 -1.97
CA ASN A 16 -7.23 -12.88 -2.30
C ASN A 16 -7.38 -13.78 -1.07
N ARG A 17 -6.54 -13.60 -0.06
CA ARG A 17 -6.67 -14.28 1.24
C ARG A 17 -7.86 -13.76 2.07
N GLY A 18 -8.37 -12.57 1.74
CA GLY A 18 -9.51 -11.95 2.40
C GLY A 18 -9.16 -10.82 3.36
N ASP A 19 -7.92 -10.30 3.33
CA ASP A 19 -7.52 -9.13 4.11
C ASP A 19 -8.24 -7.88 3.59
N LYS A 20 -8.83 -7.06 4.48
CA LYS A 20 -9.71 -5.93 4.08
C LYS A 20 -9.23 -4.54 4.49
N GLN A 21 -8.03 -4.44 5.09
CA GLN A 21 -7.50 -3.18 5.61
C GLN A 21 -5.98 -3.15 5.45
N ILE A 22 -5.52 -3.23 4.20
CA ILE A 22 -4.10 -3.22 3.88
C ILE A 22 -3.71 -1.76 3.68
N TRP A 23 -2.82 -1.25 4.54
CA TRP A 23 -2.19 0.03 4.29
C TRP A 23 -1.16 -0.15 3.17
N CYS A 24 -1.25 0.69 2.15
CA CYS A 24 -0.33 0.65 1.03
C CYS A 24 0.24 2.04 0.76
N ALA A 25 1.50 2.08 0.38
CA ALA A 25 2.01 3.14 -0.47
C ALA A 25 1.43 2.92 -1.87
N VAL A 26 0.93 3.97 -2.52
CA VAL A 26 0.22 3.88 -3.80
C VAL A 26 0.85 4.79 -4.84
N GLY A 27 0.74 4.38 -6.09
CA GLY A 27 1.29 5.10 -7.24
C GLY A 27 0.67 4.62 -8.54
N ASP A 28 1.00 5.30 -9.62
CA ASP A 28 0.47 5.02 -10.95
C ASP A 28 1.51 4.48 -11.93
N ASP A 29 2.81 4.58 -11.60
CA ASP A 29 3.89 4.24 -12.53
C ASP A 29 4.58 2.93 -12.19
N SER A 30 4.88 2.67 -10.90
CA SER A 30 5.56 1.44 -10.46
C SER A 30 5.48 1.21 -8.95
N ASP A 31 5.87 0.01 -8.50
CA ASP A 31 6.05 -0.28 -7.07
C ASP A 31 7.17 0.58 -6.45
N GLU A 32 8.25 0.82 -7.20
CA GLU A 32 9.35 1.67 -6.76
C GLU A 32 8.94 3.14 -6.60
N GLU A 33 8.14 3.66 -7.54
CA GLU A 33 7.59 5.02 -7.48
C GLU A 33 6.59 5.17 -6.32
N ALA A 34 5.65 4.24 -6.17
CA ALA A 34 4.75 4.23 -5.02
C ALA A 34 5.51 4.29 -3.69
N MET A 35 6.64 3.58 -3.60
CA MET A 35 7.50 3.59 -2.41
C MET A 35 8.36 4.85 -2.25
N SER A 36 8.70 5.56 -3.33
CA SER A 36 9.41 6.83 -3.26
C SER A 36 8.51 7.99 -2.89
N ASP A 37 7.25 7.95 -3.33
CA ASP A 37 6.31 9.07 -3.20
C ASP A 37 5.64 9.11 -1.82
N GLN A 38 5.75 8.02 -1.04
CA GLN A 38 5.24 7.96 0.33
C GLN A 38 5.98 8.80 1.39
N VAL A 39 6.76 9.81 1.00
CA VAL A 39 7.50 10.67 1.93
C VAL A 39 6.51 11.35 2.90
N ASN A 40 6.76 11.21 4.22
CA ASN A 40 5.85 11.68 5.29
C ASN A 40 4.44 11.06 5.24
N ASN A 41 4.29 9.85 4.70
CA ASN A 41 3.01 9.17 4.46
C ASN A 41 2.09 9.93 3.48
N ASP A 42 2.63 10.84 2.66
CA ASP A 42 1.91 11.30 1.47
C ASP A 42 1.63 10.09 0.55
N PHE A 43 0.62 10.12 -0.30
CA PHE A 43 0.29 8.98 -1.18
C PHE A 43 0.20 7.60 -0.49
N THR A 44 -0.42 7.55 0.69
CA THR A 44 -0.77 6.29 1.38
C THR A 44 -2.28 6.07 1.40
N ALA A 45 -2.71 4.82 1.20
CA ALA A 45 -4.13 4.49 1.14
C ALA A 45 -4.45 3.13 1.76
N ARG A 46 -5.68 3.01 2.26
CA ARG A 46 -6.25 1.70 2.66
C ARG A 46 -6.86 1.02 1.46
N ILE A 47 -6.21 -0.04 0.98
CA ILE A 47 -6.69 -0.85 -0.12
C ILE A 47 -7.66 -1.92 0.39
N VAL A 48 -8.79 -2.07 -0.31
CA VAL A 48 -9.88 -2.97 0.06
C VAL A 48 -10.22 -4.01 -0.99
N SER A 49 -9.86 -3.78 -2.25
CA SER A 49 -10.09 -4.71 -3.35
C SER A 49 -9.17 -4.41 -4.54
N PHE A 50 -9.06 -5.39 -5.44
CA PHE A 50 -8.39 -5.26 -6.72
C PHE A 50 -9.40 -5.63 -7.81
N ASP A 51 -9.69 -4.70 -8.71
CA ASP A 51 -10.66 -4.89 -9.79
C ASP A 51 -10.22 -4.15 -11.05
N ASN A 52 -10.48 -4.75 -12.21
CA ASN A 52 -10.14 -4.20 -13.53
C ASN A 52 -8.70 -3.64 -13.62
N GLY A 53 -7.73 -4.36 -13.04
CA GLY A 53 -6.32 -3.99 -13.06
C GLY A 53 -5.91 -2.91 -12.05
N ASN A 54 -6.81 -2.45 -11.18
CA ASN A 54 -6.55 -1.36 -10.24
C ASN A 54 -6.81 -1.76 -8.79
N PHE A 55 -6.04 -1.17 -7.88
CA PHE A 55 -6.25 -1.23 -6.44
C PHE A 55 -7.25 -0.14 -6.01
N LEU A 56 -8.37 -0.56 -5.43
CA LEU A 56 -9.41 0.37 -4.97
C LEU A 56 -9.22 0.67 -3.49
N CYS A 57 -9.21 1.96 -3.15
CA CYS A 57 -9.08 2.40 -1.77
C CYS A 57 -10.42 2.82 -1.15
N THR A 58 -10.45 2.94 0.18
CA THR A 58 -11.64 3.41 0.91
C THR A 58 -12.07 4.85 0.57
N ALA A 59 -11.19 5.63 -0.06
CA ALA A 59 -11.48 7.02 -0.47
C ALA A 59 -12.11 7.12 -1.87
N GLY A 60 -12.38 5.99 -2.53
CA GLY A 60 -13.00 5.97 -3.87
C GLY A 60 -12.02 6.27 -5.02
N MET A 61 -10.72 6.33 -4.74
CA MET A 61 -9.68 6.41 -5.76
C MET A 61 -9.18 5.01 -6.14
N ALA A 62 -8.70 4.89 -7.38
CA ALA A 62 -8.13 3.69 -7.95
C ALA A 62 -6.66 3.96 -8.27
N TRP A 63 -5.80 2.96 -8.04
CA TRP A 63 -4.35 3.06 -8.23
C TRP A 63 -3.83 1.89 -9.04
N SER A 64 -2.82 2.14 -9.88
CA SER A 64 -2.20 1.07 -10.68
C SER A 64 -1.27 0.19 -9.83
N PHE A 65 -0.63 0.76 -8.82
CA PHE A 65 0.32 0.09 -7.94
C PHE A 65 -0.02 0.33 -6.45
N ALA A 66 0.18 -0.69 -5.63
CA ALA A 66 -0.06 -0.63 -4.19
C ALA A 66 0.88 -1.57 -3.43
N VAL A 67 1.91 -1.01 -2.79
CA VAL A 67 2.89 -1.76 -1.99
C VAL A 67 2.47 -1.77 -0.53
N PRO A 68 2.31 -2.95 0.12
CA PRO A 68 1.80 -3.01 1.48
C PRO A 68 2.85 -2.52 2.48
N ILE A 69 2.46 -1.59 3.36
CA ILE A 69 3.32 -0.94 4.35
C ILE A 69 2.74 -1.06 5.77
N LYS A 70 3.57 -0.74 6.76
CA LYS A 70 3.13 -0.56 8.15
C LYS A 70 3.05 0.93 8.46
N ILE A 71 1.88 1.40 8.89
CA ILE A 71 1.71 2.74 9.45
C ILE A 71 1.63 2.61 10.98
N VAL A 72 2.49 3.33 11.68
CA VAL A 72 2.54 3.37 13.15
C VAL A 72 2.44 4.81 13.65
N PRO A 73 1.75 5.08 14.76
CA PRO A 73 1.73 6.41 15.36
C PRO A 73 3.13 6.85 15.77
N LEU A 74 3.44 8.14 15.57
CA LEU A 74 4.63 8.74 16.15
C LEU A 74 4.55 8.73 17.68
N THR A 75 5.67 8.45 18.31
CA THR A 75 5.86 8.59 19.75
C THR A 75 6.43 9.96 20.09
N ARG A 76 6.24 10.37 21.35
CA ARG A 76 6.81 11.60 21.89
C ARG A 76 8.34 11.67 21.70
N ASP A 77 9.00 10.54 21.92
CA ASP A 77 10.47 10.43 21.85
C ASP A 77 10.99 10.54 20.40
N GLU A 78 10.30 9.96 19.40
CA GLU A 78 10.68 10.06 17.97
C GLU A 78 10.63 11.49 17.43
N VAL A 79 9.77 12.33 18.02
CA VAL A 79 9.66 13.76 17.66
C VAL A 79 10.43 14.69 18.60
N GLY A 80 11.17 14.13 19.57
CA GLY A 80 11.98 14.90 20.50
C GLY A 80 11.20 15.77 21.49
N LEU A 81 9.98 15.36 21.87
CA LEU A 81 9.14 16.02 22.88
C LEU A 81 9.14 15.26 24.21
#